data_AF-A0A820UP71-F1
#
_entry.id   AF-A0A820UP71-F1
#
_cell.length_a   1.000
_cell.length_b   1.000
_cell.length_c   1.000
_cell.angle_alpha   90.00
_cell.angle_beta   90.00
_cell.angle_gamma   90.00
#
_symmetry.space_group_name_H-M   'P 1'
#
loop_
_entity.id
_entity.type
_entity.pdbx_description
1 polymer ?
#
loop_
_entity_poly.entity_id
_entity_poly.type
_entity_poly.pdbx_seq_one_letter_code
_entity_poly.pdbx_strand_id
1 'polypeptide(L)'
;MQYYEDRTNNFPGGLYSYARVVSLYDEHSFEHEFFIQISQSFPFMEKLSVINRHPQNQKQSYKSMNDNQNLSIVKYYSRTELQIVQVHDDYIEEFLLNTKTYLQNNILLDIDYESLQRVTHNNFTRDDTRINCAKINKLDLFEKVEDSKSFQDYFPFAKIDYYYIQSKRE
;
A
#
# COMPACT_ATOMS: atom_id res chain seq x y z
N MET A 1 27.08 10.37 -3.07
CA MET A 1 25.87 11.09 -2.61
C MET A 1 24.78 10.82 -3.62
N GLN A 2 23.75 10.08 -3.22
CA GLN A 2 22.56 9.86 -4.05
C GLN A 2 21.61 11.00 -3.69
N TYR A 3 21.33 11.89 -4.66
CA TYR A 3 20.40 12.98 -4.46
C TYR A 3 18.98 12.41 -4.51
N TYR A 4 18.24 12.52 -3.40
CA TYR A 4 16.81 12.29 -3.39
C TYR A 4 16.14 13.60 -3.79
N GLU A 5 15.42 13.62 -4.91
CA GLU A 5 14.56 14.76 -5.24
C GLU A 5 13.27 14.62 -4.45
N ASP A 6 13.09 15.45 -3.43
CA ASP A 6 11.82 15.56 -2.71
C ASP A 6 10.81 16.28 -3.63
N ARG A 7 9.93 15.50 -4.28
CA ARG A 7 8.82 16.03 -5.08
C ARG A 7 7.53 15.84 -4.30
N THR A 8 6.89 16.96 -3.95
CA THR A 8 5.53 17.01 -3.39
C THR A 8 4.50 16.54 -4.42
N ASN A 9 3.21 16.60 -4.08
CA ASN A 9 2.05 16.34 -4.95
C ASN A 9 2.06 17.03 -6.34
N ASN A 10 3.02 17.92 -6.60
CA ASN A 10 3.35 18.46 -7.91
C ASN A 10 4.31 17.56 -8.70
N PHE A 11 4.15 16.23 -8.63
CA PHE A 11 4.92 15.32 -9.46
C PHE A 11 4.49 15.48 -10.93
N PRO A 12 5.35 15.96 -11.83
CA PRO A 12 4.96 16.25 -13.21
C PRO A 12 4.83 14.98 -14.07
N GLY A 13 4.99 13.79 -13.47
CA GLY A 13 5.19 12.54 -14.20
C GLY A 13 6.58 12.44 -14.81
N GLY A 14 6.74 11.49 -15.73
CA GLY A 14 7.98 11.21 -16.45
C GLY A 14 8.24 9.72 -16.54
N LEU A 15 9.34 9.31 -17.17
CA LEU A 15 9.78 7.91 -17.19
C LEU A 15 11.11 7.78 -16.47
N TYR A 16 11.09 7.13 -15.32
CA TYR A 16 12.23 6.94 -14.44
C TYR A 16 12.61 5.45 -14.40
N SER A 17 13.10 4.94 -15.53
CA SER A 17 13.38 3.50 -15.72
C SER A 17 14.50 2.94 -14.84
N TYR A 18 15.33 3.78 -14.23
CA TYR A 18 16.43 3.36 -13.36
C TYR A 18 16.11 3.46 -11.86
N ALA A 19 15.03 4.15 -11.50
CA ALA A 19 14.62 4.25 -10.10
C ALA A 19 14.05 2.90 -9.64
N ARG A 20 14.56 2.41 -8.51
CA ARG A 20 14.14 1.15 -7.86
C ARG A 20 13.42 1.38 -6.54
N VAL A 21 13.72 2.50 -5.89
CA VAL A 21 13.15 2.86 -4.60
C VAL A 21 12.47 4.21 -4.75
N VAL A 22 11.21 4.27 -4.37
CA VAL A 22 10.41 5.51 -4.33
C VAL A 22 9.89 5.68 -2.92
N SER A 23 10.06 6.88 -2.37
CA SER A 23 9.54 7.27 -1.07
C SER A 23 8.58 8.44 -1.27
N LEU A 24 7.37 8.32 -0.76
CA LEU A 24 6.32 9.32 -0.84
C LEU A 24 6.04 9.88 0.55
N TYR A 25 6.26 11.17 0.71
CA TYR A 25 5.99 11.92 1.93
C TYR A 25 5.51 13.32 1.54
N ASP A 26 4.35 13.72 2.06
CA ASP A 26 3.78 15.05 1.85
C ASP A 26 2.85 15.39 3.02
N GLU A 27 2.64 16.69 3.24
CA GLU A 27 1.63 17.23 4.16
C GLU A 27 0.23 17.23 3.53
N HIS A 28 0.14 17.04 2.21
CA HIS A 28 -1.11 16.95 1.47
C HIS A 28 -1.48 15.49 1.16
N SER A 29 -2.77 15.20 1.03
CA SER A 29 -3.26 13.87 0.71
C SER A 29 -2.81 13.35 -0.66
N PHE A 30 -2.51 12.05 -0.77
CA PHE A 30 -2.25 11.40 -2.06
C PHE A 30 -3.53 10.77 -2.64
N GLU A 31 -4.10 11.35 -3.69
CA GLU A 31 -5.29 10.79 -4.33
C GLU A 31 -4.93 9.57 -5.22
N HIS A 32 -5.93 8.78 -5.61
CA HIS A 32 -5.74 7.57 -6.42
C HIS A 32 -4.94 7.83 -7.71
N GLU A 33 -5.25 8.93 -8.41
CA GLU A 33 -4.59 9.34 -9.66
C GLU A 33 -3.09 9.55 -9.48
N PHE A 34 -2.67 9.98 -8.28
CA PHE A 34 -1.25 10.11 -7.96
C PHE A 34 -0.57 8.74 -7.97
N PHE A 35 -1.16 7.72 -7.35
CA PHE A 35 -0.62 6.37 -7.38
C PHE A 35 -0.57 5.76 -8.79
N ILE A 36 -1.55 6.09 -9.65
CA ILE A 36 -1.49 5.76 -11.08
C ILE A 36 -0.24 6.37 -11.71
N GLN A 37 -0.03 7.68 -11.54
CA GLN A 37 1.13 8.38 -12.11
C GLN A 37 2.45 7.82 -11.60
N ILE A 38 2.55 7.50 -10.31
CA ILE A 38 3.73 6.85 -9.73
C ILE A 38 3.95 5.48 -10.40
N SER A 39 2.94 4.63 -10.48
CA SER A 39 3.08 3.29 -11.09
C SER A 39 3.56 3.34 -12.56
N GLN A 40 3.09 4.33 -13.33
CA GLN A 40 3.47 4.53 -14.73
C GLN A 40 4.87 5.12 -14.87
N SER A 41 5.25 6.01 -13.96
CA SER A 41 6.52 6.71 -14.02
C SER A 41 7.71 5.86 -13.56
N PHE A 42 7.45 4.87 -12.71
CA PHE A 42 8.47 4.00 -12.11
C PHE A 42 8.21 2.51 -12.43
N PRO A 43 8.29 2.09 -13.71
CA PRO A 43 7.86 0.77 -14.15
C PRO A 43 8.69 -0.40 -13.58
N PHE A 44 9.87 -0.12 -13.04
CA PHE A 44 10.78 -1.11 -12.47
C PHE A 44 11.00 -0.90 -10.97
N MET A 45 10.08 -0.20 -10.29
CA MET A 45 10.17 0.05 -8.86
C MET A 45 10.13 -1.26 -8.06
N GLU A 46 11.14 -1.49 -7.23
CA GLU A 46 11.25 -2.64 -6.35
C GLU A 46 10.76 -2.32 -4.93
N LYS A 47 10.76 -1.04 -4.55
CA LYS A 47 10.28 -0.59 -3.24
C LYS A 47 9.51 0.72 -3.34
N LEU A 48 8.33 0.74 -2.73
CA LEU A 48 7.51 1.92 -2.51
C LEU A 48 7.32 2.12 -0.99
N SER A 49 7.81 3.23 -0.47
CA SER A 49 7.51 3.67 0.90
C SER A 49 6.52 4.82 0.86
N VAL A 50 5.47 4.73 1.67
CA VAL A 50 4.46 5.79 1.81
C VAL A 50 4.37 6.17 3.27
N ILE A 51 4.49 7.47 3.54
CA ILE A 51 4.28 8.06 4.86
C ILE A 51 3.37 9.26 4.68
N ASN A 52 2.10 9.11 5.03
CA ASN A 52 1.12 10.19 4.96
C ASN A 52 -0.06 9.90 5.90
N ARG A 53 -0.25 10.75 6.91
CA ARG A 53 -1.31 10.59 7.92
C ARG A 53 -2.62 11.28 7.54
N HIS A 54 -2.65 12.03 6.44
CA HIS A 54 -3.83 12.74 5.99
C HIS A 54 -4.72 11.80 5.16
N PRO A 55 -6.04 11.72 5.41
CA PRO A 55 -6.94 10.90 4.61
C PRO A 55 -6.99 11.37 3.15
N GLN A 56 -7.39 10.48 2.24
CA GLN A 56 -7.72 10.87 0.87
C GLN A 56 -8.95 11.78 0.88
N ASN A 57 -8.91 12.88 0.12
CA ASN A 57 -10.06 13.78 0.03
C ASN A 57 -11.13 13.21 -0.91
N GLN A 58 -10.71 12.48 -1.95
CA GLN A 58 -11.58 11.91 -2.97
C GLN A 58 -11.71 10.41 -2.75
N LYS A 59 -12.42 10.02 -1.68
CA LYS A 59 -12.69 8.61 -1.44
C LYS A 59 -13.51 8.04 -2.59
N GLN A 60 -12.92 7.09 -3.32
CA GLN A 60 -13.64 6.29 -4.29
C GLN A 60 -14.64 5.40 -3.54
N SER A 61 -15.84 5.93 -3.29
CA SER A 61 -16.90 5.12 -2.70
C SER A 61 -17.38 4.12 -3.76
N TYR A 62 -17.54 2.85 -3.38
CA TYR A 62 -18.15 1.80 -4.21
C TYR A 62 -19.51 2.20 -4.82
N LYS A 63 -20.18 3.22 -4.27
CA LYS A 63 -21.48 3.72 -4.73
C LYS A 63 -21.41 4.58 -5.99
N SER A 64 -20.23 5.02 -6.42
CA SER A 64 -20.08 5.88 -7.61
C SER A 64 -19.80 5.11 -8.91
N MET A 65 -19.97 3.79 -8.94
CA MET A 65 -19.85 3.00 -10.18
C MET A 65 -21.04 3.19 -11.15
N ASN A 66 -22.06 3.98 -10.78
CA ASN A 66 -23.17 4.32 -11.68
C ASN A 66 -22.83 5.42 -12.69
N ASP A 67 -21.74 6.17 -12.49
CA ASP A 67 -21.36 7.26 -13.38
C ASP A 67 -20.04 6.96 -14.08
N ASN A 68 -20.02 6.06 -15.07
CA ASN A 68 -19.08 5.93 -16.21
C ASN A 68 -17.55 6.22 -16.02
N GLN A 69 -17.04 6.33 -14.80
CA GLN A 69 -15.66 6.57 -14.46
C GLN A 69 -15.09 5.24 -13.98
N ASN A 70 -14.80 4.36 -14.92
CA ASN A 70 -13.87 3.26 -14.68
C ASN A 70 -12.49 3.88 -14.43
N LEU A 71 -12.23 4.30 -13.20
CA LEU A 71 -10.90 4.74 -12.78
C LEU A 71 -9.93 3.55 -12.93
N SER A 72 -8.75 3.86 -13.44
CA SER A 72 -7.80 2.83 -13.85
C SER A 72 -7.15 2.20 -12.62
N ILE A 73 -7.25 0.88 -12.49
CA ILE A 73 -6.56 0.12 -11.46
C ILE A 73 -5.04 0.40 -11.51
N VAL A 74 -4.45 0.74 -10.37
CA VAL A 74 -3.01 0.92 -10.20
C VAL A 74 -2.32 -0.43 -10.37
N LYS A 75 -1.27 -0.51 -11.19
CA LYS A 75 -0.58 -1.78 -11.51
C LYS A 75 0.90 -1.67 -11.17
N TYR A 76 1.34 -2.51 -10.23
CA TYR A 76 2.74 -2.70 -9.91
C TYR A 76 3.24 -3.98 -10.59
N TYR A 77 4.10 -3.83 -11.60
CA TYR A 77 4.52 -4.92 -12.49
C TYR A 77 5.81 -5.64 -12.06
N SER A 78 6.49 -5.11 -11.07
CA SER A 78 7.69 -5.66 -10.47
C SER A 78 7.37 -6.28 -9.12
N ARG A 79 8.30 -7.09 -8.62
CA ARG A 79 8.27 -7.50 -7.22
C ARG A 79 8.47 -6.27 -6.34
N THR A 80 7.39 -5.78 -5.75
CA THR A 80 7.40 -4.55 -4.97
C THR A 80 7.35 -4.86 -3.48
N GLU A 81 8.28 -4.27 -2.74
CA GLU A 81 8.21 -4.06 -1.31
C GLU A 81 7.35 -2.81 -1.05
N LEU A 82 6.23 -3.00 -0.34
CA LEU A 82 5.33 -1.94 0.08
C LEU A 82 5.59 -1.66 1.55
N GLN A 83 6.13 -0.48 1.83
CA GLN A 83 6.36 0.00 3.19
C GLN A 83 5.33 1.08 3.52
N ILE A 84 4.27 0.66 4.20
CA ILE A 84 3.06 1.45 4.44
C ILE A 84 2.98 1.71 5.96
N VAL A 85 3.87 2.59 6.41
CA VAL A 85 4.15 2.81 7.83
C VAL A 85 3.71 4.22 8.22
N GLN A 86 2.98 4.34 9.33
CA GLN A 86 2.43 5.62 9.81
C GLN A 86 1.57 6.34 8.76
N VAL A 87 0.74 5.58 8.05
CA VAL A 87 -0.19 6.13 7.06
C VAL A 87 -1.63 6.14 7.58
N HIS A 88 -2.49 6.92 6.92
CA HIS A 88 -3.94 6.80 7.08
C HIS A 88 -4.50 5.52 6.41
N ASP A 89 -5.58 4.95 6.96
CA ASP A 89 -6.21 3.69 6.50
C ASP A 89 -6.60 3.74 5.00
N ASP A 90 -6.97 4.91 4.49
CA ASP A 90 -7.32 5.11 3.06
C ASP A 90 -6.19 4.65 2.12
N TYR A 91 -4.92 4.83 2.49
CA TYR A 91 -3.78 4.38 1.69
C TYR A 91 -3.59 2.87 1.77
N ILE A 92 -3.88 2.27 2.93
CA ILE A 92 -3.84 0.81 3.06
C ILE A 92 -4.95 0.20 2.19
N GLU A 93 -6.15 0.80 2.20
CA GLU A 93 -7.23 0.42 1.27
C GLU A 93 -6.81 0.57 -0.19
N GLU A 94 -6.09 1.64 -0.53
CA GLU A 94 -5.56 1.89 -1.88
C GLU A 94 -4.79 0.68 -2.42
N PHE A 95 -3.91 0.09 -1.60
CA PHE A 95 -3.10 -1.06 -2.00
C PHE A 95 -3.80 -2.41 -1.85
N LEU A 96 -4.61 -2.59 -0.80
CA LEU A 96 -5.22 -3.88 -0.51
C LEU A 96 -6.48 -4.14 -1.31
N LEU A 97 -7.23 -3.11 -1.73
CA LEU A 97 -8.44 -3.31 -2.52
C LEU A 97 -8.12 -3.78 -3.94
N ASN A 98 -8.69 -4.92 -4.32
CA ASN A 98 -8.54 -5.47 -5.67
C ASN A 98 -9.20 -4.61 -6.76
N THR A 99 -10.12 -3.72 -6.39
CA THR A 99 -10.77 -2.74 -7.28
C THR A 99 -9.91 -1.51 -7.54
N LYS A 100 -8.92 -1.24 -6.67
CA LYS A 100 -8.05 -0.06 -6.76
C LYS A 100 -6.65 -0.41 -7.25
N THR A 101 -6.08 -1.50 -6.75
CA THR A 101 -4.72 -1.93 -7.07
C THR A 101 -4.68 -3.38 -7.51
N TYR A 102 -3.86 -3.65 -8.52
CA TYR A 102 -3.42 -4.98 -8.88
C TYR A 102 -1.99 -5.17 -8.41
N LEU A 103 -1.83 -6.00 -7.37
CA LEU A 103 -0.53 -6.51 -6.95
C LEU A 103 -0.18 -7.77 -7.74
N GLN A 104 1.10 -7.94 -8.08
CA GLN A 104 1.63 -9.24 -8.50
C GLN A 104 1.86 -10.14 -7.29
N ASN A 105 2.19 -11.42 -7.52
CA ASN A 105 2.59 -12.32 -6.46
C ASN A 105 3.96 -11.91 -5.87
N ASN A 106 4.26 -12.39 -4.66
CA ASN A 106 5.56 -12.20 -4.01
C ASN A 106 5.83 -10.79 -3.50
N ILE A 107 4.78 -10.13 -3.01
CA ILE A 107 4.84 -8.83 -2.34
C ILE A 107 5.41 -8.99 -0.93
N LEU A 108 6.26 -8.04 -0.55
CA LEU A 108 6.62 -7.79 0.84
C LEU A 108 5.78 -6.61 1.33
N LEU A 109 5.07 -6.78 2.44
CA LEU A 109 4.28 -5.71 3.05
C LEU A 109 4.81 -5.45 4.47
N ASP A 110 5.25 -4.22 4.72
CA ASP A 110 5.59 -3.67 6.04
C ASP A 110 4.43 -2.74 6.47
N ILE A 111 3.73 -3.13 7.54
CA ILE A 111 2.50 -2.47 7.99
C ILE A 111 2.22 -2.66 9.49
N ASP A 112 1.45 -1.74 10.05
CA ASP A 112 0.84 -1.88 11.37
C ASP A 112 -0.33 -2.88 11.39
N TYR A 113 -0.37 -3.76 12.39
CA TYR A 113 -1.40 -4.79 12.50
C TYR A 113 -2.79 -4.22 12.78
N GLU A 114 -2.90 -3.20 13.64
CA GLU A 114 -4.20 -2.61 13.96
C GLU A 114 -4.84 -2.00 12.71
N SER A 115 -4.06 -1.29 11.90
CA SER A 115 -4.50 -0.68 10.65
C SER A 115 -4.87 -1.75 9.62
N LEU A 116 -4.09 -2.82 9.54
CA LEU A 116 -4.41 -3.97 8.70
C LEU A 116 -5.75 -4.62 9.12
N GLN A 117 -6.01 -4.79 10.42
CA GLN A 117 -7.29 -5.30 10.93
C GLN A 117 -8.45 -4.37 10.58
N ARG A 118 -8.30 -3.05 10.77
CA ARG A 118 -9.36 -2.07 10.45
C ARG A 118 -9.75 -2.15 8.97
N VAL A 119 -8.78 -2.12 8.06
CA VAL A 119 -9.04 -2.15 6.62
C VAL A 119 -9.63 -3.47 6.15
N THR A 120 -9.26 -4.59 6.78
CA THR A 120 -9.79 -5.93 6.46
C THR A 120 -11.07 -6.28 7.21
N HIS A 121 -11.79 -5.27 7.74
CA HIS A 121 -13.01 -5.42 8.54
C HIS A 121 -12.84 -6.36 9.73
N ASN A 122 -11.96 -6.00 10.67
CA ASN A 122 -11.78 -6.61 12.00
C ASN A 122 -12.01 -8.13 12.02
N ASN A 123 -10.91 -8.90 12.04
CA ASN A 123 -10.85 -10.35 11.87
C ASN A 123 -10.84 -10.84 10.41
N PHE A 124 -10.37 -10.03 9.47
CA PHE A 124 -10.06 -10.49 8.11
C PHE A 124 -11.30 -11.02 7.37
N THR A 125 -12.35 -10.21 7.29
CA THR A 125 -13.66 -10.59 6.72
C THR A 125 -14.02 -9.86 5.43
N ARG A 126 -13.16 -8.95 4.94
CA ARG A 126 -13.44 -8.08 3.80
C ARG A 126 -12.98 -8.65 2.46
N ASP A 127 -13.80 -9.46 1.80
CA ASP A 127 -13.45 -10.23 0.60
C ASP A 127 -12.72 -9.47 -0.54
N ASP A 128 -13.01 -8.19 -0.75
CA ASP A 128 -12.36 -7.38 -1.80
C ASP A 128 -10.86 -7.10 -1.54
N THR A 129 -10.42 -7.14 -0.28
CA THR A 129 -9.00 -7.04 0.09
C THR A 129 -8.28 -8.39 -0.01
N ARG A 130 -9.03 -9.48 0.15
CA ARG A 130 -8.49 -10.84 0.29
C ARG A 130 -7.65 -11.27 -0.91
N ILE A 131 -8.05 -10.87 -2.13
CA ILE A 131 -7.34 -11.23 -3.37
C ILE A 131 -5.92 -10.68 -3.37
N ASN A 132 -5.70 -9.44 -2.94
CA ASN A 132 -4.37 -8.85 -2.89
C ASN A 132 -3.60 -9.32 -1.65
N CYS A 133 -4.27 -9.50 -0.50
CA CYS A 133 -3.64 -10.07 0.68
C CYS A 133 -3.05 -11.47 0.42
N ALA A 134 -3.75 -12.30 -0.37
CA ALA A 134 -3.27 -13.63 -0.73
C ALA A 134 -2.00 -13.64 -1.60
N LYS A 135 -1.58 -12.49 -2.15
CA LYS A 135 -0.36 -12.35 -2.97
C LYS A 135 0.87 -11.94 -2.17
N ILE A 136 0.69 -11.64 -0.88
CA ILE A 136 1.76 -11.26 0.04
C ILE A 136 2.51 -12.52 0.46
N ASN A 137 3.82 -12.52 0.21
CA ASN A 137 4.71 -13.62 0.58
C ASN A 137 5.52 -13.32 1.83
N LYS A 138 5.66 -12.04 2.20
CA LYS A 138 6.29 -11.64 3.44
C LYS A 138 5.47 -10.51 4.07
N LEU A 139 5.03 -10.73 5.29
CA LEU A 139 4.27 -9.75 6.07
C LEU A 139 5.11 -9.39 7.29
N ASP A 140 5.55 -8.15 7.28
CA ASP A 140 6.39 -7.52 8.29
C ASP A 140 5.46 -6.69 9.18
N LEU A 141 5.34 -7.07 10.46
CA LEU A 141 4.46 -6.45 11.45
C LEU A 141 5.23 -5.85 12.63
N PHE A 142 4.74 -4.72 13.16
CA PHE A 142 5.33 -4.07 14.34
C PHE A 142 5.14 -4.82 15.65
N GLU A 143 4.08 -5.61 15.74
CA GLU A 143 3.71 -6.29 16.96
C GLU A 143 3.39 -7.76 16.69
N LYS A 144 3.62 -8.59 17.72
CA LYS A 144 3.32 -10.01 17.64
C LYS A 144 1.81 -10.19 17.73
N VAL A 145 1.27 -10.97 16.79
CA VAL A 145 -0.16 -11.21 16.69
C VAL A 145 -0.50 -12.65 17.05
N GLU A 146 -1.74 -12.89 17.45
CA GLU A 146 -2.24 -14.23 17.67
C GLU A 146 -2.61 -14.86 16.32
N ASP A 147 -2.03 -16.03 16.04
CA ASP A 147 -2.28 -16.78 14.81
C ASP A 147 -3.71 -17.32 14.78
N SER A 148 -4.64 -16.48 14.31
CA SER A 148 -6.01 -16.90 14.06
C SER A 148 -6.14 -17.59 12.70
N LYS A 149 -7.10 -18.51 12.58
CA LYS A 149 -7.37 -19.19 11.30
C LYS A 149 -7.77 -18.19 10.19
N SER A 150 -8.56 -17.17 10.51
CA SER A 150 -8.97 -16.17 9.52
C SER A 150 -7.80 -15.37 8.98
N PHE A 151 -6.82 -15.04 9.84
CA PHE A 151 -5.58 -14.40 9.43
C PHE A 151 -4.75 -15.29 8.48
N GLN A 152 -4.58 -16.56 8.81
CA GLN A 152 -3.89 -17.52 7.95
C GLN A 152 -4.60 -17.72 6.60
N ASP A 153 -5.93 -17.76 6.59
CA ASP A 153 -6.76 -17.86 5.39
C ASP A 153 -6.70 -16.60 4.49
N TYR A 154 -6.25 -15.47 5.05
CA TYR A 154 -6.05 -14.19 4.36
C TYR A 154 -4.66 -14.03 3.78
N PHE A 155 -3.65 -14.58 4.46
CA PHE A 155 -2.25 -14.56 4.06
C PHE A 155 -1.66 -15.98 3.91
N PRO A 156 -2.24 -16.84 3.06
CA PRO A 156 -1.93 -18.27 3.00
C PRO A 156 -0.47 -18.60 2.65
N PHE A 157 0.26 -17.66 2.04
CA PHE A 157 1.64 -17.86 1.60
C PHE A 157 2.63 -16.91 2.31
N ALA A 158 2.17 -16.10 3.26
CA ALA A 158 3.03 -15.12 3.90
C ALA A 158 3.93 -15.76 4.95
N LYS A 159 5.23 -15.50 4.84
CA LYS A 159 6.16 -15.60 5.95
C LYS A 159 5.98 -14.36 6.83
N ILE A 160 5.63 -14.58 8.09
CA ILE A 160 5.33 -13.50 9.03
C ILE A 160 6.56 -13.26 9.89
N ASP A 161 7.08 -12.03 9.84
CA ASP A 161 8.20 -11.59 10.65
C ASP A 161 7.76 -10.39 11.50
N TYR A 162 8.33 -10.29 12.70
CA TYR A 162 8.00 -9.26 13.68
C TYR A 162 9.24 -8.44 14.01
N TYR A 163 9.12 -7.12 14.10
CA TYR A 163 10.23 -6.25 14.50
C TYR A 163 9.75 -5.11 15.40
N TYR A 164 10.55 -4.89 16.43
CA TYR A 164 10.39 -3.76 17.33
C TYR A 164 11.16 -2.57 16.79
N ILE A 165 10.47 -1.50 16.39
CA ILE A 165 11.12 -0.19 16.28
C ILE A 165 11.20 0.37 17.70
N GLN A 166 12.42 0.53 18.23
CA GLN A 166 12.63 1.38 19.41
C GLN A 166 12.42 2.85 19.01
N SER A 167 11.18 3.29 18.85
CA SER A 167 10.91 4.74 18.80
C SER A 167 10.82 5.23 20.24
N LYS A 168 11.92 5.82 20.74
CA LYS A 168 11.84 6.79 21.84
C LYS A 168 10.80 7.83 21.43
N ARG A 169 9.72 7.92 22.19
CA ARG A 169 8.84 9.08 22.20
C ARG A 169 9.65 10.23 22.81
N GLU A 170 9.94 11.25 22.03
CA GLU A 170 10.18 12.61 22.50
C GLU A 170 8.98 13.47 22.08
#